data_AF-A0A132AD11-F1
#
_entry.id   AF-A0A132AD11-F1
#
_cell.length_a   1.000
_cell.length_b   1.000
_cell.length_c   1.000
_cell.angle_alpha   90.00
_cell.angle_beta   90.00
_cell.angle_gamma   90.00
#
_symmetry.space_group_name_H-M   'P 1'
#
loop_
_entity.id
_entity.type
_entity.pdbx_description
1 polymer ?
#
loop_
_entity_poly.entity_id
_entity_poly.type
_entity_poly.pdbx_seq_one_letter_code
_entity_poly.pdbx_strand_id
1 'polypeptide(L)'
;MWLGDETSHKEHIFSLLVFSCNLLAFEKKEKKGKEMTAVIDPELTKAFQDLQVQVLATREKVKNLETEIAVAERRKLISEITKKTVTDLKPEKNCYLAIGRTFVRKPRDEILSQIDSNIEKISEQISTLNQTKEYHNTKVEETQNNIREMIQQRKNSDKK
;
A
#
# COMPACT_ATOMS: atom_id res chain seq x y z
N MET A 1 32.51 -52.66 19.55
CA MET A 1 33.10 -51.61 20.42
C MET A 1 32.16 -50.41 20.35
N TRP A 2 31.68 -50.01 21.51
CA TRP A 2 30.67 -48.98 21.78
C TRP A 2 31.22 -47.55 21.65
N LEU A 3 30.29 -46.59 21.78
CA LEU A 3 30.38 -45.11 21.90
C LEU A 3 30.08 -44.44 20.56
N GLY A 4 28.90 -43.87 20.30
CA GLY A 4 27.95 -43.23 21.20
C GLY A 4 28.06 -41.72 20.97
N ASP A 5 27.22 -41.18 20.09
CA ASP A 5 27.03 -39.73 19.99
C ASP A 5 25.54 -39.43 20.18
N GLU A 6 25.15 -39.60 21.44
CA GLU A 6 23.83 -39.35 22.01
C GLU A 6 23.69 -37.88 22.43
N THR A 7 24.21 -36.97 21.60
CA THR A 7 24.40 -35.54 21.91
C THR A 7 23.44 -34.65 21.11
N SER A 8 23.03 -35.02 19.90
CA SER A 8 22.11 -34.21 19.08
C SER A 8 20.64 -34.25 19.55
N HIS A 9 20.20 -35.37 20.11
CA HIS A 9 18.80 -35.54 20.53
C HIS A 9 18.49 -34.82 21.86
N LYS A 10 19.51 -34.50 22.67
CA LYS A 10 19.37 -33.84 23.98
C LYS A 10 19.24 -32.31 23.85
N GLU A 11 19.87 -31.70 22.84
CA GLU A 11 19.75 -30.27 22.52
C GLU A 11 18.35 -29.90 21.99
N HIS A 12 17.73 -30.74 21.16
CA HIS A 12 16.37 -30.52 20.66
C HIS A 12 15.31 -30.66 21.76
N ILE A 13 15.49 -31.58 22.70
CA ILE A 13 14.58 -31.73 23.84
C ILE A 13 14.74 -30.54 24.79
N PHE A 14 15.96 -30.03 25.02
CA PHE A 14 16.18 -28.83 25.83
C PHE A 14 15.56 -27.57 25.20
N SER A 15 15.64 -27.41 23.87
CA SER A 15 14.99 -26.32 23.13
C SER A 15 13.45 -26.39 23.23
N LEU A 16 12.85 -27.57 23.04
CA LEU A 16 11.41 -27.76 23.15
C LEU A 16 10.89 -27.58 24.58
N LEU A 17 11.66 -27.96 25.60
CA LEU A 17 11.27 -27.83 26.99
C LEU A 17 11.36 -26.38 27.48
N VAL A 18 12.39 -25.62 27.05
CA VAL A 18 12.47 -24.17 27.26
C VAL A 18 11.34 -23.43 26.54
N PHE A 19 10.95 -23.87 25.34
CA PHE A 19 9.80 -23.30 24.62
C PHE A 19 8.46 -23.61 25.30
N SER A 20 8.28 -24.82 25.86
CA SER A 20 7.08 -25.16 26.64
C SER A 20 6.98 -24.41 27.98
N CYS A 21 8.10 -24.15 28.65
CA CYS A 21 8.11 -23.40 29.90
C CYS A 21 7.82 -21.91 29.69
N ASN A 22 8.25 -21.33 28.56
CA ASN A 22 7.94 -19.94 28.24
C ASN A 22 6.49 -19.75 27.75
N LEU A 23 5.83 -20.80 27.25
CA LEU A 23 4.43 -20.74 26.82
C LEU A 23 3.47 -20.70 28.02
N LEU A 24 3.77 -21.41 29.11
CA LEU A 24 2.95 -21.41 30.33
C LEU A 24 3.06 -20.12 31.15
N ALA A 25 4.13 -19.33 30.97
CA ALA A 25 4.27 -18.01 31.59
C ALA A 25 3.51 -16.90 30.84
N PHE A 26 3.16 -17.13 29.56
CA PHE A 26 2.46 -16.14 28.73
C PHE A 26 0.94 -16.16 28.93
N GLU A 27 0.34 -17.31 29.23
CA GLU A 27 -1.11 -17.43 29.43
C GLU A 27 -1.63 -16.76 30.72
N LYS A 28 -0.76 -16.51 31.70
CA LYS A 28 -1.17 -15.86 32.97
C LYS A 28 -1.37 -14.35 32.87
N LYS A 29 -0.96 -13.70 31.76
CA LYS A 29 -1.20 -12.26 31.54
C LYS A 29 -2.53 -11.92 30.88
N GLU A 30 -3.30 -12.89 30.36
CA GLU A 30 -4.60 -12.58 29.74
C GLU A 30 -5.75 -12.36 30.74
N LYS A 31 -5.61 -12.77 32.01
CA LYS A 31 -6.71 -12.69 32.98
C LYS A 31 -6.89 -11.34 33.69
N LYS A 32 -6.05 -10.32 33.43
CA LYS A 32 -6.17 -8.98 34.06
C LYS A 32 -6.74 -7.88 33.15
N GLY A 33 -7.29 -8.22 31.99
CA GLY A 33 -7.93 -7.26 31.08
C GLY A 33 -9.45 -7.40 30.94
N LYS A 34 -10.08 -8.34 31.66
CA LYS A 34 -11.47 -8.75 31.41
C LYS A 34 -12.49 -8.12 32.38
N GLU A 35 -12.34 -6.83 32.67
CA GLU A 35 -13.33 -6.03 33.39
C GLU A 35 -13.47 -4.64 32.72
N MET A 36 -13.91 -4.62 31.46
CA MET A 36 -14.48 -3.42 30.80
C MET A 36 -15.50 -3.84 29.72
N THR A 37 -16.38 -4.79 30.04
CA THR A 37 -17.50 -5.15 29.18
C THR A 37 -18.78 -5.19 30.00
N ALA A 38 -19.07 -4.09 30.69
CA ALA A 38 -20.44 -3.84 31.15
C ALA A 38 -21.16 -3.15 29.99
N VAL A 39 -21.94 -3.94 29.25
CA VAL A 39 -22.96 -3.54 28.28
C VAL A 39 -22.44 -2.65 27.14
N ILE A 40 -21.70 -3.25 26.20
CA ILE A 40 -21.57 -2.64 24.88
C ILE A 40 -22.87 -2.94 24.14
N ASP A 41 -23.63 -1.89 23.79
CA ASP A 41 -24.78 -2.03 22.90
C ASP A 41 -24.33 -2.78 21.63
N PRO A 42 -24.91 -3.96 21.32
CA PRO A 42 -24.44 -4.81 20.22
C PRO A 42 -24.57 -4.14 18.84
N GLU A 43 -25.38 -3.10 18.74
CA GLU A 43 -25.55 -2.28 17.55
C GLU A 43 -24.38 -1.30 17.34
N LEU A 44 -23.82 -0.78 18.43
CA LEU A 44 -22.70 0.15 18.40
C LEU A 44 -21.40 -0.55 18.00
N THR A 45 -21.16 -1.75 18.55
CA THR A 45 -20.00 -2.57 18.17
C THR A 45 -20.02 -2.96 16.70
N LYS A 46 -21.21 -3.25 16.15
CA LYS A 46 -21.37 -3.51 14.72
C LYS A 46 -21.06 -2.27 13.89
N ALA A 47 -21.60 -1.11 14.26
CA ALA A 47 -21.30 0.15 13.58
C ALA A 47 -19.79 0.49 13.59
N PHE A 48 -19.07 0.21 14.68
CA PHE A 48 -17.61 0.38 14.74
C PHE A 48 -16.87 -0.59 13.82
N GLN A 49 -17.29 -1.86 13.77
CA GLN A 49 -16.69 -2.85 12.88
C GLN A 49 -16.87 -2.46 11.42
N ASP A 50 -18.08 -2.02 11.04
CA ASP A 50 -18.37 -1.57 9.68
C ASP A 50 -17.54 -0.35 9.29
N LEU A 51 -17.39 0.63 10.19
CA LEU A 51 -16.53 1.79 9.96
C LEU A 51 -15.05 1.42 9.85
N GLN A 52 -14.57 0.47 10.65
CA GLN A 52 -13.18 -0.03 10.54
C GLN A 52 -12.94 -0.72 9.19
N VAL A 53 -13.89 -1.54 8.73
CA VAL A 53 -13.83 -2.17 7.41
C VAL A 53 -13.78 -1.11 6.31
N GLN A 54 -14.58 -0.05 6.40
CA GLN A 54 -14.57 1.05 5.43
C GLN A 54 -13.23 1.81 5.41
N VAL A 55 -12.61 2.03 6.57
CA VAL A 55 -11.28 2.67 6.66
C VAL A 55 -10.22 1.79 6.02
N LEU A 56 -10.23 0.48 6.28
CA LEU A 56 -9.29 -0.47 5.68
C LEU A 56 -9.44 -0.52 4.16
N ALA A 57 -10.67 -0.64 3.67
CA ALA A 57 -10.97 -0.65 2.25
C ALA A 57 -10.53 0.64 1.55
N THR A 58 -10.70 1.80 2.20
CA THR A 58 -10.28 3.08 1.63
C THR A 58 -8.76 3.24 1.64
N ARG A 59 -8.06 2.75 2.67
CA ARG A 59 -6.59 2.71 2.71
C ARG A 59 -6.01 1.81 1.62
N GLU A 60 -6.64 0.68 1.32
CA GLU A 60 -6.23 -0.18 0.21
C GLU A 60 -6.33 0.56 -1.13
N LYS A 61 -7.42 1.30 -1.35
CA LYS A 61 -7.57 2.16 -2.54
C LYS A 61 -6.47 3.20 -2.65
N VAL A 62 -6.08 3.84 -1.54
CA VAL A 62 -4.95 4.78 -1.51
C VAL A 62 -3.65 4.09 -1.94
N LYS A 63 -3.36 2.89 -1.44
CA LYS A 63 -2.18 2.12 -1.85
C LYS A 63 -2.20 1.80 -3.35
N ASN A 64 -3.36 1.41 -3.89
CA ASN A 64 -3.49 1.13 -5.32
C ASN A 64 -3.21 2.40 -6.14
N LEU A 65 -3.75 3.56 -5.74
CA LEU A 65 -3.45 4.84 -6.39
C LEU A 65 -1.96 5.20 -6.32
N GLU A 66 -1.27 4.93 -5.21
CA GLU A 66 0.18 5.12 -5.11
C GLU A 66 0.95 4.25 -6.11
N THR A 67 0.56 2.99 -6.28
CA THR A 67 1.18 2.11 -7.27
C THR A 67 0.93 2.60 -8.70
N GLU A 68 -0.27 3.10 -8.99
CA GLU A 68 -0.61 3.65 -10.31
C GLU A 68 0.21 4.91 -10.61
N ILE A 69 0.38 5.80 -9.63
CA ILE A 69 1.23 6.99 -9.75
C ILE A 69 2.68 6.59 -10.05
N ALA A 70 3.24 5.64 -9.31
CA ALA A 70 4.61 5.17 -9.53
C ALA A 70 4.81 4.58 -10.94
N VAL A 71 3.82 3.85 -11.44
CA VAL A 71 3.83 3.32 -12.82
C VAL A 71 3.76 4.45 -13.85
N ALA A 72 2.89 5.45 -13.63
CA ALA A 72 2.74 6.59 -14.52
C ALA A 72 4.03 7.44 -14.57
N GLU A 73 4.66 7.70 -13.43
CA GLU A 73 5.95 8.40 -13.34
C GLU A 73 7.05 7.66 -14.11
N ARG A 74 7.11 6.33 -13.96
CA ARG A 74 8.07 5.51 -14.72
C ARG A 74 7.83 5.62 -16.23
N ARG A 75 6.57 5.63 -16.69
CA ARG A 75 6.23 5.81 -18.11
C ARG A 75 6.62 7.20 -18.62
N LYS A 76 6.46 8.24 -17.79
CA LYS A 76 6.91 9.60 -18.10
C LYS A 76 8.41 9.65 -18.32
N LEU A 77 9.19 9.08 -17.39
CA LEU A 77 10.66 9.03 -17.49
C LEU A 77 11.12 8.30 -18.75
N ILE A 78 10.51 7.17 -19.09
CA ILE A 78 10.82 6.44 -20.34
C ILE A 78 10.55 7.32 -21.56
N SER A 79 9.44 8.06 -21.57
CA SER A 79 9.07 8.96 -22.67
C SER A 79 10.03 10.14 -22.79
N GLU A 80 10.45 10.73 -21.67
CA GLU A 80 11.44 11.81 -21.64
C GLU A 80 12.83 11.35 -22.11
N ILE A 81 13.26 10.14 -21.71
CA ILE A 81 14.51 9.55 -22.20
C ILE A 81 14.41 9.30 -23.70
N THR A 82 13.29 8.76 -24.17
CA THR A 82 13.04 8.52 -25.60
C THR A 82 13.04 9.83 -26.39
N LYS A 83 12.49 10.92 -25.84
CA LYS A 83 12.57 12.24 -26.45
C LYS A 83 14.02 12.67 -26.64
N LYS A 84 14.84 12.58 -25.57
CA LYS A 84 16.26 12.95 -25.60
C LYS A 84 17.04 12.16 -26.65
N THR A 85 16.84 10.84 -26.69
CA THR A 85 17.54 9.99 -27.67
C THR A 85 17.13 10.31 -29.11
N VAL A 86 15.87 10.65 -29.36
CA VAL A 86 15.39 11.05 -30.71
C VAL A 86 15.87 12.46 -31.08
N THR A 87 16.01 13.37 -30.11
CA THR A 87 16.57 14.71 -30.36
C THR A 87 18.05 14.65 -30.70
N ASP A 88 18.80 13.71 -30.16
CA ASP A 88 20.23 13.55 -30.43
C ASP A 88 20.51 13.01 -31.85
N LEU A 89 19.49 12.47 -32.53
CA LEU A 89 19.61 12.00 -33.91
C LEU A 89 19.67 13.17 -34.91
N LYS A 90 20.46 12.99 -35.98
CA LYS A 90 20.55 13.96 -37.08
C LYS A 90 19.18 14.19 -37.73
N PRO A 91 18.80 15.46 -38.02
CA PRO A 91 17.45 15.82 -38.47
C PRO A 91 17.07 15.25 -39.84
N GLU A 92 18.04 14.92 -40.69
CA GLU A 92 17.83 14.45 -42.06
C GLU A 92 17.38 12.98 -42.14
N LYS A 93 17.46 12.23 -41.02
CA LYS A 93 17.10 10.82 -40.99
C LYS A 93 15.61 10.62 -40.74
N ASN A 94 15.00 9.79 -41.58
CA ASN A 94 13.63 9.32 -41.35
C ASN A 94 13.61 8.35 -40.17
N CYS A 95 12.64 8.51 -39.29
CA CYS A 95 12.45 7.67 -38.13
C CYS A 95 11.31 6.68 -38.37
N TYR A 96 11.33 5.55 -37.66
CA TYR A 96 10.30 4.52 -37.75
C TYR A 96 9.60 4.39 -36.39
N LEU A 97 8.28 4.51 -36.40
CA LEU A 97 7.44 4.28 -35.22
C LEU A 97 6.86 2.87 -35.27
N ALA A 98 7.03 2.12 -34.19
CA ALA A 98 6.41 0.81 -34.04
C ALA A 98 4.92 0.95 -33.75
N ILE A 99 4.07 0.30 -34.56
CA ILE A 99 2.63 0.19 -34.35
C ILE A 99 2.28 -1.30 -34.33
N GLY A 100 2.20 -1.87 -33.12
CA GLY A 100 2.00 -3.31 -32.95
C GLY A 100 3.19 -4.11 -33.48
N ARG A 101 3.01 -4.83 -34.59
CA ARG A 101 4.07 -5.62 -35.26
C ARG A 101 4.62 -4.97 -36.52
N THR A 102 4.18 -3.77 -36.87
CA THR A 102 4.62 -3.04 -38.07
C THR A 102 5.40 -1.79 -37.67
N PHE A 103 6.19 -1.26 -38.62
CA PHE A 103 6.95 -0.03 -38.43
C PHE A 103 6.57 0.97 -39.52
N VAL A 104 6.14 2.16 -39.12
CA VAL A 104 5.71 3.23 -40.04
C VAL A 104 6.78 4.31 -40.09
N ARG A 105 7.20 4.67 -41.30
CA ARG A 105 8.14 5.77 -41.52
C ARG A 105 7.43 7.10 -41.27
N LYS A 106 8.02 7.95 -40.42
CA LYS A 106 7.55 9.30 -40.14
C LYS A 106 8.73 10.29 -40.08
N PRO A 107 8.49 11.58 -40.37
CA PRO A 107 9.49 12.60 -40.13
C PRO A 107 9.75 12.73 -38.62
N ARG A 108 10.98 13.12 -38.27
CA ARG A 108 11.42 13.25 -36.87
C ARG A 108 10.53 14.19 -36.06
N ASP A 109 10.15 15.32 -36.66
CA ASP A 109 9.40 16.37 -35.97
C ASP A 109 7.98 15.93 -35.59
N GLU A 110 7.33 15.10 -36.44
CA GLU A 110 6.05 14.48 -36.09
C GLU A 110 6.19 13.48 -34.93
N ILE A 111 7.29 12.74 -34.85
CA ILE A 111 7.50 11.80 -33.74
C ILE A 111 7.76 12.56 -32.44
N LEU A 112 8.53 13.65 -32.49
CA LEU A 112 8.79 14.48 -31.32
C LEU A 112 7.50 15.13 -30.81
N SER A 113 6.65 15.67 -31.68
CA SER A 113 5.36 16.24 -31.26
C SER A 113 4.42 15.18 -30.68
N GLN A 114 4.43 13.96 -31.22
CA GLN A 114 3.69 12.84 -30.65
C GLN A 114 4.20 12.47 -29.25
N ILE A 115 5.51 12.37 -29.06
CA ILE A 115 6.12 12.09 -27.75
C ILE A 115 5.76 13.20 -26.74
N ASP A 116 5.79 14.47 -27.16
CA ASP A 116 5.43 15.61 -26.31
C ASP A 116 3.98 15.56 -25.87
N SER A 117 3.06 15.32 -26.80
CA SER A 117 1.64 15.14 -26.46
C SER A 117 1.41 13.96 -25.50
N ASN A 118 2.23 12.91 -25.57
CA ASN A 118 2.14 11.77 -24.65
C ASN A 118 2.66 12.12 -23.26
N ILE A 119 3.75 12.89 -23.17
CA ILE A 119 4.29 13.37 -21.89
C ILE A 119 3.26 14.28 -21.20
N GLU A 120 2.64 15.21 -21.94
CA GLU A 120 1.58 16.09 -21.43
C GLU A 120 0.41 15.29 -20.87
N LYS A 121 -0.13 14.34 -21.65
CA LYS A 121 -1.22 13.45 -21.19
C LYS A 121 -0.86 12.67 -19.93
N ILE A 122 0.35 12.12 -19.84
CA ILE A 122 0.80 11.40 -18.65
C ILE A 122 0.93 12.36 -17.46
N SER A 123 1.39 13.60 -17.68
CA SER A 123 1.50 14.60 -16.62
C SER A 123 0.14 15.04 -16.06
N GLU A 124 -0.86 15.21 -16.94
CA GLU A 124 -2.24 15.47 -16.55
C GLU A 124 -2.82 14.29 -15.77
N GLN A 125 -2.60 13.06 -16.23
CA GLN A 125 -3.00 11.84 -15.52
C GLN A 125 -2.41 11.80 -14.10
N ILE A 126 -1.11 12.09 -13.94
CA ILE A 126 -0.46 12.14 -12.62
C ILE A 126 -1.13 13.21 -11.73
N SER A 127 -1.44 14.39 -12.27
CA SER A 127 -2.14 15.45 -11.52
C SER A 127 -3.51 14.98 -11.02
N THR A 128 -4.31 14.36 -11.89
CA THR A 128 -5.64 13.84 -11.52
C THR A 128 -5.57 12.72 -10.48
N LEU A 129 -4.59 11.81 -10.59
CA LEU A 129 -4.38 10.73 -9.63
C LEU A 129 -3.94 11.27 -8.26
N ASN A 130 -3.10 12.31 -8.23
CA ASN A 130 -2.69 12.96 -6.98
C ASN A 130 -3.87 13.65 -6.27
N GLN A 131 -4.73 14.36 -7.01
CA GLN A 131 -5.96 14.94 -6.46
C GLN A 131 -6.88 13.86 -5.88
N THR A 132 -7.03 12.74 -6.59
CA THR A 132 -7.85 11.61 -6.15
C THR A 132 -7.26 10.94 -4.89
N LYS A 133 -5.93 10.81 -4.82
CA LYS A 133 -5.21 10.32 -3.65
C LYS A 133 -5.44 11.23 -2.43
N GLU A 134 -5.31 12.54 -2.61
CA GLU A 134 -5.52 13.52 -1.54
C GLU A 134 -6.94 13.44 -0.98
N TYR A 135 -7.96 13.41 -1.85
CA TYR A 135 -9.36 13.22 -1.46
C TYR A 135 -9.57 11.96 -0.61
N HIS A 136 -9.00 10.82 -1.02
CA HIS A 136 -9.12 9.58 -0.25
C HIS A 136 -8.34 9.61 1.06
N ASN A 137 -7.22 10.31 1.13
CA ASN A 137 -6.47 10.50 2.37
C ASN A 137 -7.23 11.34 3.39
N THR A 138 -7.77 12.49 2.98
CA THR A 138 -8.59 13.34 3.85
C THR A 138 -9.79 12.56 4.37
N LYS A 139 -10.47 11.80 3.50
CA LYS A 139 -11.60 10.94 3.90
C LYS A 139 -11.21 9.87 4.92
N VAL A 140 -10.01 9.30 4.79
CA VAL A 140 -9.46 8.32 5.75
C VAL A 140 -9.13 8.97 7.10
N GLU A 141 -8.70 10.23 7.12
CA GLU A 141 -8.45 10.98 8.36
C GLU A 141 -9.75 11.39 9.06
N GLU A 142 -10.72 11.91 8.30
CA GLU A 142 -12.06 12.26 8.81
C GLU A 142 -12.75 11.05 9.46
N THR A 143 -12.77 9.91 8.76
CA THR A 143 -13.37 8.67 9.29
C THR A 143 -12.64 8.17 10.55
N GLN A 144 -11.32 8.33 10.65
CA GLN A 144 -10.58 8.01 11.87
C GLN A 144 -10.88 8.96 13.03
N ASN A 145 -11.00 10.26 12.76
CA ASN A 145 -11.33 11.26 13.77
C ASN A 145 -12.74 11.03 14.32
N ASN A 146 -13.71 10.73 13.45
CA ASN A 146 -15.06 10.35 13.85
C ASN A 146 -15.04 9.14 14.80
N ILE A 147 -14.23 8.12 14.51
CA ILE A 147 -14.06 6.95 15.40
C ILE A 147 -13.46 7.36 16.75
N ARG A 148 -12.43 8.23 16.77
CA ARG A 148 -11.80 8.71 18.02
C ARG A 148 -12.76 9.50 18.88
N GLU A 149 -13.54 10.39 18.29
CA GLU A 149 -14.53 11.21 18.99
C GLU A 149 -15.62 10.35 19.62
N MET A 150 -16.15 9.36 18.89
CA MET A 150 -17.12 8.41 19.45
C MET A 150 -16.56 7.63 20.65
N ILE A 151 -15.28 7.24 20.63
CA ILE A 151 -14.63 6.58 21.77
C ILE A 151 -14.47 7.53 22.96
N GLN A 152 -14.11 8.79 22.72
CA GLN A 152 -13.93 9.80 23.77
C GLN A 152 -15.26 10.18 24.43
N GLN A 153 -16.33 10.34 23.65
CA GLN A 153 -17.68 10.59 24.16
C GLN A 153 -18.12 9.49 25.13
N ARG A 154 -17.86 8.21 24.80
CA ARG A 154 -18.17 7.07 25.68
C ARG A 154 -17.33 7.06 26.96
N LYS A 155 -16.02 7.29 26.88
CA LYS A 155 -15.16 7.39 28.09
C LYS A 155 -15.59 8.51 29.04
N ASN A 156 -16.18 9.58 28.51
CA ASN A 156 -16.67 10.69 29.30
C ASN A 156 -18.08 10.42 29.87
N SER A 157 -18.92 9.62 29.21
CA SER A 157 -20.21 9.17 29.76
C SER A 157 -20.03 8.20 30.91
N ASP A 158 -19.03 7.33 30.86
CA ASP A 158 -18.80 6.28 31.89
C ASP A 158 -18.17 6.84 33.19
N LYS A 159 -17.66 8.08 33.15
CA LYS A 159 -17.06 8.79 34.31
C LYS A 159 -18.06 9.64 35.10
N LYS A 160 -19.32 9.70 34.66
CA LYS A 160 -20.37 10.52 35.27
C LYS A 160 -21.35 9.65 36.04
#